data_AF-A0A4Q7XL24-F1
#
_entry.id   AF-A0A4Q7XL24-F1
#
_cell.length_a   1.000
_cell.length_b   1.000
_cell.length_c   1.000
_cell.angle_alpha   90.00
_cell.angle_beta   90.00
_cell.angle_gamma   90.00
#
_symmetry.space_group_name_H-M   'P 1'
#
loop_
_entity.id
_entity.type
_entity.pdbx_description
1 polymer ?
#
loop_
_entity_poly.entity_id
_entity_poly.type
_entity_poly.pdbx_seq_one_letter_code
_entity_poly.pdbx_strand_id
1 'polypeptide(L)'
;MTAPDHHQHGRRSRVVEFFRIDAPGNHRLFSRGALSPAVAILAVMIFTLAGLVIDGGRQLGARSRAVGYAQEAARVGAAAIQLNVAEAKIDPAKAAVAIAGFCAQVRTNDPAVTACGPTTLTDKEVDIQVDIANKTTFLGLIGKTSLKASGTGQAHAEQGIEKADDSPTIPPIVVNPTTDGPGAPITTARPPTIDLPCPTWTVGSPTPTWTLSPFPFPATCSPNVTPPPDTNSSPPPSGDPSGPPSSSEPPSSTKPPGG
;
A
#
# COMPACT_ATOMS: atom_id res chain seq x y z
N MET A 1 34.36 78.64 40.01
CA MET A 1 35.68 78.04 39.67
C MET A 1 35.42 76.84 38.77
N THR A 2 35.55 76.95 37.44
CA THR A 2 36.77 76.60 36.65
C THR A 2 37.25 75.17 36.92
N ALA A 3 37.33 74.21 35.98
CA ALA A 3 37.30 74.24 34.52
C ALA A 3 36.96 72.82 33.97
N PRO A 4 36.55 72.69 32.69
CA PRO A 4 36.15 71.44 32.04
C PRO A 4 37.28 70.84 31.17
N ASP A 5 37.25 69.52 30.92
CA ASP A 5 37.83 68.83 29.74
C ASP A 5 37.85 67.30 29.99
N HIS A 6 37.72 66.37 29.06
CA HIS A 6 37.81 66.37 27.60
C HIS A 6 37.04 65.15 27.04
N HIS A 7 36.49 65.34 25.84
CA HIS A 7 36.35 64.37 24.74
C HIS A 7 35.97 62.91 25.00
N GLN A 8 34.72 62.62 24.62
CA GLN A 8 34.21 61.32 24.23
C GLN A 8 34.46 61.13 22.72
N HIS A 9 35.37 60.24 22.33
CA HIS A 9 35.46 59.73 20.96
C HIS A 9 35.62 58.21 20.95
N GLY A 10 34.72 57.57 20.19
CA GLY A 10 34.53 56.14 20.15
C GLY A 10 35.71 55.35 19.56
N ARG A 11 35.82 54.11 20.02
CA ARG A 11 36.54 53.05 19.31
C ARG A 11 35.58 51.88 19.10
N ARG A 12 34.86 51.96 17.98
CA ARG A 12 34.35 50.78 17.27
C ARG A 12 35.52 50.10 16.55
N SER A 13 35.34 48.81 16.30
CA SER A 13 36.13 47.93 15.42
C SER A 13 37.25 47.14 16.10
N ARG A 14 36.89 45.94 16.59
CA ARG A 14 37.81 44.83 16.80
C ARG A 14 37.55 43.78 15.71
N VAL A 15 38.58 43.58 14.90
CA VAL A 15 39.10 42.29 14.43
C VAL A 15 38.21 41.48 13.48
N VAL A 16 38.48 41.63 12.18
CA VAL A 16 38.43 40.52 11.22
C VAL A 16 39.81 40.40 10.59
N GLU A 17 40.71 39.73 11.30
CA GLU A 17 42.01 39.30 10.79
C GLU A 17 41.80 37.92 10.14
N PHE A 18 41.36 37.94 8.89
CA PHE A 18 41.34 36.73 8.05
C PHE A 18 42.61 36.70 7.21
N PHE A 19 43.49 35.75 7.57
CA PHE A 19 44.43 35.04 6.70
C PHE A 19 44.88 35.77 5.44
N ARG A 20 46.00 36.51 5.54
CA ARG A 20 46.83 36.85 4.37
C ARG A 20 47.63 35.60 3.99
N ILE A 21 47.17 34.90 2.96
CA ILE A 21 47.98 33.91 2.24
C ILE A 21 48.93 34.72 1.36
N ASP A 22 50.18 34.86 1.78
CA ASP A 22 51.24 35.41 0.95
C ASP A 22 51.73 34.33 -0.02
N ALA A 23 51.24 34.40 -1.26
CA ALA A 23 51.79 33.63 -2.36
C ALA A 23 53.04 34.35 -2.92
N PRO A 24 54.19 33.66 -3.07
CA PRO A 24 55.38 34.28 -3.66
C PRO A 24 55.16 34.65 -5.13
N GLY A 25 55.45 35.90 -5.45
CA GLY A 25 55.25 36.51 -6.76
C GLY A 25 55.99 35.80 -7.89
N ASN A 26 55.22 35.27 -8.83
CA ASN A 26 55.67 34.97 -10.19
C ASN A 26 55.45 36.24 -11.02
N HIS A 27 56.54 36.90 -11.43
CA HIS A 27 56.55 38.15 -12.19
C HIS A 27 56.78 37.94 -13.70
N ARG A 28 56.51 36.75 -14.26
CA ARG A 28 56.85 36.46 -15.68
C ARG A 28 55.79 35.66 -16.42
N LEU A 29 54.50 35.89 -16.18
CA LEU A 29 53.42 35.37 -17.03
C LEU A 29 52.15 36.24 -16.93
N PHE A 30 52.28 37.58 -16.97
CA PHE A 30 51.12 38.43 -17.29
C PHE A 30 50.85 38.42 -18.80
N SER A 31 50.80 37.23 -19.41
CA SER A 31 49.85 37.03 -20.50
C SER A 31 48.50 37.15 -19.86
N ARG A 32 47.76 38.23 -20.15
CA ARG A 32 46.36 38.40 -19.76
C ARG A 32 45.68 37.03 -19.89
N GLY A 33 45.17 36.49 -18.79
CA GLY A 33 44.45 35.22 -18.77
C GLY A 33 43.21 35.34 -19.63
N ALA A 34 43.39 35.20 -20.95
CA ALA A 34 42.34 35.27 -21.93
C ALA A 34 41.63 33.92 -21.89
N LEU A 35 40.58 33.83 -21.06
CA LEU A 35 39.62 32.75 -21.18
C LEU A 35 39.07 32.78 -22.61
N SER A 36 39.32 31.72 -23.37
CA SER A 36 38.72 31.56 -24.70
C SER A 36 37.20 31.68 -24.55
N PRO A 37 36.50 32.43 -25.44
CA PRO A 37 35.04 32.49 -25.43
C PRO A 37 34.39 31.10 -25.44
N ALA A 38 35.03 30.11 -26.08
CA ALA A 38 34.57 28.73 -26.08
C ALA A 38 34.56 28.09 -24.68
N VAL A 39 35.56 28.39 -23.84
CA VAL A 39 35.64 27.89 -22.46
C VAL A 39 34.53 28.49 -21.60
N ALA A 40 34.23 29.78 -21.79
CA ALA A 40 33.12 30.43 -21.09
C ALA A 40 31.76 29.80 -21.46
N ILE A 41 31.52 29.55 -22.74
CA ILE A 41 30.30 28.89 -23.22
C ILE A 41 30.19 27.47 -22.66
N LEU A 42 31.29 26.70 -22.70
CA LEU A 42 31.33 25.33 -22.16
C LEU A 42 31.05 25.32 -20.66
N ALA A 43 31.61 26.25 -19.90
CA ALA A 43 31.35 26.38 -18.47
C ALA A 43 29.85 26.61 -18.21
N VAL A 44 29.22 27.54 -18.94
CA VAL A 44 27.77 27.78 -18.84
C VAL A 44 26.98 26.50 -19.12
N MET A 45 27.32 25.74 -20.18
CA MET A 45 26.65 24.48 -20.51
C MET A 45 26.78 23.42 -19.39
N ILE A 46 27.95 23.33 -18.75
CA ILE A 46 28.13 22.39 -17.63
C ILE A 46 27.30 22.83 -16.42
N PHE A 47 27.27 24.13 -16.10
CA PHE A 47 26.46 24.64 -15.00
C PHE A 47 24.96 24.50 -15.26
N THR A 48 24.48 24.64 -16.50
CA THR A 48 23.07 24.40 -16.83
C THR A 48 22.70 22.93 -16.68
N LEU A 49 23.54 22.00 -17.15
CA LEU A 49 23.31 20.57 -16.99
C LEU A 49 23.33 20.15 -15.51
N ALA A 50 24.32 20.60 -14.74
CA ALA A 50 24.39 20.36 -13.29
C ALA A 50 23.14 20.92 -12.59
N GLY A 51 22.72 22.12 -12.98
CA GLY A 51 21.51 22.73 -12.48
C GLY A 51 20.25 21.95 -12.78
N LEU A 52 20.13 21.43 -13.99
CA LEU A 52 18.99 20.60 -14.40
C LEU A 52 18.88 19.35 -13.55
N VAL A 53 20.00 18.70 -13.21
CA VAL A 53 20.00 17.50 -12.35
C VAL A 53 19.57 17.85 -10.93
N ILE A 54 20.15 18.90 -10.34
CA ILE A 54 19.88 19.29 -8.95
C ILE A 54 18.44 19.82 -8.80
N ASP A 55 18.06 20.80 -9.62
CA ASP A 55 16.73 21.40 -9.57
C ASP A 55 15.66 20.41 -10.09
N GLY A 56 16.00 19.54 -11.05
CA GLY A 56 15.11 18.49 -11.56
C GLY A 56 14.83 17.39 -10.53
N GLY A 57 15.83 16.97 -9.75
CA GLY A 57 15.62 16.03 -8.64
C GLY A 57 14.68 16.62 -7.57
N ARG A 58 14.86 17.89 -7.22
CA ARG A 58 13.97 18.61 -6.30
C ARG A 58 12.55 18.74 -6.86
N GLN A 59 12.43 18.93 -8.16
CA GLN A 59 11.15 19.03 -8.85
C GLN A 59 10.37 17.71 -8.82
N LEU A 60 11.07 16.58 -9.05
CA LEU A 60 10.45 15.26 -8.94
C LEU A 60 9.97 14.98 -7.51
N GLY A 61 10.78 15.33 -6.51
CA GLY A 61 10.39 15.23 -5.10
C GLY A 61 9.24 16.18 -4.68
N ALA A 62 9.08 17.33 -5.35
CA ALA A 62 7.89 18.16 -5.16
C ALA A 62 6.64 17.51 -5.75
N ARG A 63 6.77 16.87 -6.91
CA ARG A 63 5.64 16.15 -7.51
C ARG A 63 5.15 15.00 -6.65
N SER A 64 6.05 14.18 -6.10
CA SER A 64 5.67 13.08 -5.21
C SER A 64 4.98 13.57 -3.93
N ARG A 65 5.48 14.66 -3.33
CA ARG A 65 4.83 15.32 -2.19
C ARG A 65 3.45 15.87 -2.54
N ALA A 66 3.31 16.55 -3.67
CA ALA A 66 2.02 17.09 -4.10
C ALA A 66 0.97 15.98 -4.26
N VAL A 67 1.33 14.86 -4.88
CA VAL A 67 0.46 13.69 -4.98
C VAL A 67 0.12 13.11 -3.60
N GLY A 68 1.11 12.94 -2.72
CA GLY A 68 0.88 12.43 -1.37
C GLY A 68 -0.06 13.33 -0.54
N TYR A 69 0.13 14.65 -0.59
CA TYR A 69 -0.78 15.60 0.06
C TYR A 69 -2.18 15.56 -0.54
N ALA A 70 -2.31 15.45 -1.86
CA ALA A 70 -3.61 15.39 -2.53
C ALA A 70 -4.36 14.10 -2.16
N GLN A 71 -3.67 12.96 -2.13
CA GLN A 71 -4.26 11.67 -1.73
C GLN A 71 -4.72 11.67 -0.27
N GLU A 72 -3.91 12.21 0.62
CA GLU A 72 -4.26 12.27 2.04
C GLU A 72 -5.42 13.26 2.28
N ALA A 73 -5.39 14.41 1.61
CA ALA A 73 -6.51 15.35 1.65
C ALA A 73 -7.82 14.71 1.12
N ALA A 74 -7.75 13.91 0.07
CA ALA A 74 -8.90 13.20 -0.47
C ALA A 74 -9.46 12.19 0.54
N ARG A 75 -8.58 11.44 1.23
CA ARG A 75 -8.96 10.53 2.31
C ARG A 75 -9.60 11.26 3.49
N VAL A 76 -9.05 12.40 3.90
CA VAL A 76 -9.62 13.26 4.95
C VAL A 76 -11.01 13.75 4.57
N GLY A 77 -11.21 14.13 3.31
CA GLY A 77 -12.53 14.50 2.78
C GLY A 77 -13.51 13.32 2.75
N ALA A 78 -13.07 12.16 2.27
CA ALA A 78 -13.88 10.96 2.18
C ALA A 78 -14.25 10.38 3.55
N ALA A 79 -13.48 10.65 4.61
CA ALA A 79 -13.81 10.24 5.98
C ALA A 79 -15.04 10.97 6.55
N ALA A 80 -15.48 12.08 5.94
CA ALA A 80 -16.65 12.81 6.36
C ALA A 80 -17.94 12.15 5.83
N ILE A 81 -18.41 11.08 6.50
CA ILE A 81 -19.58 10.29 6.08
C ILE A 81 -20.89 10.78 6.73
N GLN A 82 -21.98 10.73 5.96
CA GLN A 82 -23.36 10.89 6.43
C GLN A 82 -23.87 9.57 7.01
N LEU A 83 -24.16 9.53 8.31
CA LEU A 83 -24.59 8.31 9.03
C LEU A 83 -26.11 8.09 9.04
N ASN A 84 -26.87 9.05 8.50
CA ASN A 84 -28.34 9.08 8.50
C ASN A 84 -28.96 8.48 7.23
N VAL A 85 -28.17 7.87 6.36
CA VAL A 85 -28.56 7.28 5.08
C VAL A 85 -28.16 5.80 5.05
N ALA A 86 -28.95 4.98 4.34
CA ALA A 86 -28.69 3.54 4.22
C ALA A 86 -27.41 3.23 3.42
N GLU A 87 -26.94 4.18 2.61
CA GLU A 87 -25.74 4.10 1.78
C GLU A 87 -24.63 4.98 2.36
N ALA A 88 -23.36 4.55 2.28
CA ALA A 88 -22.24 5.39 2.71
C ALA A 88 -22.09 6.55 1.73
N LYS A 89 -22.45 7.75 2.16
CA LYS A 89 -22.34 8.98 1.36
C LYS A 89 -21.46 9.99 2.07
N ILE A 90 -20.64 10.69 1.32
CA ILE A 90 -19.85 11.81 1.82
C ILE A 90 -20.78 12.99 2.13
N ASP A 91 -20.57 13.65 3.26
CA ASP A 91 -21.16 14.93 3.62
C ASP A 91 -20.28 16.04 3.02
N PRO A 92 -20.68 16.66 1.90
CA PRO A 92 -19.82 17.64 1.21
C PRO A 92 -19.53 18.86 2.09
N ALA A 93 -20.42 19.24 3.01
CA ALA A 93 -20.20 20.37 3.89
C ALA A 93 -19.12 20.05 4.94
N LYS A 94 -19.20 18.88 5.58
CA LYS A 94 -18.17 18.43 6.54
C LYS A 94 -16.85 18.10 5.86
N ALA A 95 -16.90 17.48 4.68
CA ALA A 95 -15.72 17.17 3.89
C ALA A 95 -14.96 18.44 3.52
N ALA A 96 -15.65 19.49 3.05
CA ALA A 96 -15.03 20.78 2.71
C ALA A 96 -14.29 21.40 3.89
N VAL A 97 -14.87 21.36 5.10
CA VAL A 97 -14.23 21.85 6.33
C VAL A 97 -13.00 21.02 6.69
N ALA A 98 -13.11 19.69 6.61
CA ALA A 98 -11.99 18.78 6.92
C ALA A 98 -10.82 18.96 5.94
N ILE A 99 -11.11 19.03 4.64
CA ILE A 99 -10.12 19.29 3.59
C ILE A 99 -9.47 20.66 3.79
N ALA A 100 -10.26 21.70 4.08
CA ALA A 100 -9.72 23.04 4.32
C ALA A 100 -8.78 23.08 5.54
N GLY A 101 -9.14 22.36 6.61
CA GLY A 101 -8.29 22.20 7.80
C GLY A 101 -6.97 21.50 7.49
N PHE A 102 -7.02 20.38 6.77
CA PHE A 102 -5.82 19.66 6.32
C PHE A 102 -4.94 20.52 5.40
N CYS A 103 -5.52 21.16 4.40
CA CYS A 103 -4.80 22.06 3.48
C CYS A 103 -4.19 23.27 4.21
N ALA A 104 -4.80 23.78 5.27
CA ALA A 104 -4.21 24.84 6.10
C ALA A 104 -3.00 24.33 6.89
N GLN A 105 -3.08 23.12 7.46
CA GLN A 105 -1.96 22.48 8.15
C GLN A 105 -0.80 22.19 7.19
N VAL A 106 -1.08 21.65 6.01
CA VAL A 106 -0.07 21.39 4.97
C VAL A 106 0.65 22.67 4.57
N ARG A 107 -0.06 23.78 4.31
CA ARG A 107 0.55 25.07 3.95
C ARG A 107 1.38 25.68 5.10
N THR A 108 1.03 25.38 6.34
CA THR A 108 1.81 25.82 7.52
C THR A 108 3.11 25.03 7.64
N ASN A 109 3.08 23.73 7.34
CA ASN A 109 4.23 22.83 7.47
C ASN A 109 5.17 22.86 6.24
N ASP A 110 4.63 23.08 5.04
CA ASP A 110 5.38 23.14 3.79
C ASP A 110 5.10 24.48 3.06
N PRO A 111 6.00 25.48 3.20
CA PRO A 111 5.82 26.79 2.57
C PRO A 111 5.97 26.77 1.04
N ALA A 112 6.39 25.64 0.45
CA ALA A 112 6.43 25.50 -1.00
C ALA A 112 5.04 25.24 -1.60
N VAL A 113 4.05 24.85 -0.79
CA VAL A 113 2.66 24.60 -1.24
C VAL A 113 1.97 25.94 -1.53
N THR A 114 1.62 26.17 -2.79
CA THR A 114 0.97 27.40 -3.25
C THR A 114 -0.55 27.28 -3.34
N ALA A 115 -1.07 26.08 -3.59
CA ALA A 115 -2.50 25.82 -3.65
C ALA A 115 -2.80 24.40 -3.14
N CYS A 116 -3.95 24.24 -2.48
CA CYS A 116 -4.48 22.98 -2.00
C CYS A 116 -6.00 23.14 -1.85
N GLY A 117 -6.77 22.26 -2.49
CA GLY A 117 -8.22 22.30 -2.38
C GLY A 117 -8.92 21.30 -3.30
N PRO A 118 -10.23 21.10 -3.11
CA PRO A 118 -11.00 20.19 -3.94
C PRO A 118 -11.22 20.74 -5.35
N THR A 119 -11.02 19.90 -6.35
CA THR A 119 -11.48 20.13 -7.73
C THR A 119 -12.88 19.57 -7.96
N THR A 120 -13.18 18.44 -7.30
CA THR A 120 -14.48 17.77 -7.32
C THR A 120 -14.83 17.40 -5.89
N LEU A 121 -16.04 17.70 -5.44
CA LEU A 121 -16.53 17.28 -4.13
C LEU A 121 -18.01 16.94 -4.24
N THR A 122 -18.30 15.64 -4.20
CA THR A 122 -19.66 15.10 -4.30
C THR A 122 -19.93 14.17 -3.12
N ASP A 123 -21.12 13.57 -3.10
CA ASP A 123 -21.49 12.57 -2.10
C ASP A 123 -20.85 11.19 -2.36
N LYS A 124 -20.19 10.98 -3.51
CA LYS A 124 -19.56 9.71 -3.91
C LYS A 124 -18.06 9.79 -4.11
N GLU A 125 -17.56 10.95 -4.52
CA GLU A 125 -16.18 11.15 -4.96
C GLU A 125 -15.64 12.50 -4.46
N VAL A 126 -14.38 12.49 -4.03
CA VAL A 126 -13.60 13.65 -3.63
C VAL A 126 -12.31 13.67 -4.45
N ASP A 127 -12.11 14.74 -5.21
CA ASP A 127 -10.87 15.02 -5.94
C ASP A 127 -10.19 16.24 -5.37
N ILE A 128 -8.90 16.10 -5.06
CA ILE A 128 -8.08 17.18 -4.54
C ILE A 128 -6.93 17.46 -5.51
N GLN A 129 -6.65 18.74 -5.71
CA GLN A 129 -5.46 19.23 -6.40
C GLN A 129 -4.56 19.97 -5.41
N VAL A 130 -3.26 19.66 -5.48
CA VAL A 130 -2.21 20.36 -4.71
C VAL A 130 -1.14 20.86 -5.67
N ASP A 131 -0.75 22.11 -5.51
CA ASP A 131 0.32 22.75 -6.28
C ASP A 131 1.45 23.20 -5.37
N ILE A 132 2.68 22.90 -5.79
CA ILE A 132 3.92 23.23 -5.11
C ILE A 132 4.81 24.05 -6.06
N ALA A 133 5.37 25.16 -5.58
CA ALA A 133 6.31 25.99 -6.34
C ALA A 133 7.70 25.98 -5.66
N ASN A 134 8.67 25.35 -6.31
CA ASN A 134 10.05 25.30 -5.85
C ASN A 134 10.89 26.40 -6.49
N LYS A 135 11.69 27.10 -5.67
CA LYS A 135 12.73 28.01 -6.16
C LYS A 135 13.91 27.20 -6.71
N THR A 136 14.31 27.55 -7.92
CA THR A 136 15.50 26.99 -8.62
C THR A 136 16.72 27.84 -8.31
N THR A 137 17.86 27.19 -8.13
CA THR A 137 19.12 27.90 -7.82
C THR A 137 19.97 28.03 -9.08
N PHE A 138 20.18 26.92 -9.78
CA PHE A 138 21.07 26.89 -10.93
C PHE A 138 20.33 27.22 -12.22
N LEU A 139 19.10 26.73 -12.38
CA LEU A 139 18.21 27.17 -13.46
C LEU A 139 17.85 28.66 -13.33
N GLY A 140 17.94 29.22 -12.11
CA GLY A 140 17.77 30.65 -11.85
C GLY A 140 18.80 31.52 -12.57
N LEU A 141 20.03 31.02 -12.72
CA LEU A 141 21.12 31.73 -13.41
C LEU A 141 20.85 31.93 -14.91
N ILE A 142 19.99 31.08 -15.49
CA ILE A 142 19.52 31.18 -16.89
C ILE A 142 18.08 31.72 -16.99
N GLY A 143 17.57 32.35 -15.93
CA GLY A 143 16.29 33.06 -15.93
C GLY A 143 15.05 32.25 -15.55
N LYS A 144 15.18 30.96 -15.22
CA LYS A 144 14.08 30.14 -14.68
C LYS A 144 14.19 30.13 -13.16
N THR A 145 13.44 30.97 -12.46
CA THR A 145 13.55 31.17 -11.00
C THR A 145 12.60 30.32 -10.14
N SER A 146 11.60 29.69 -10.77
CA SER A 146 10.66 28.79 -10.10
C SER A 146 10.17 27.68 -11.02
N LEU A 147 9.95 26.49 -10.46
CA LEU A 147 9.28 25.37 -11.12
C LEU A 147 8.03 24.97 -10.33
N LYS A 148 6.93 24.73 -11.05
CA LYS A 148 5.65 24.30 -10.47
C LYS A 148 5.47 22.80 -10.62
N ALA A 149 5.14 22.12 -9.54
CA ALA A 149 4.74 20.73 -9.51
C ALA A 149 3.29 20.65 -9.04
N SER A 150 2.52 19.76 -9.65
CA SER A 150 1.11 19.57 -9.36
C SER A 150 0.84 18.08 -9.10
N GLY A 151 -0.10 17.79 -8.21
CA GLY A 151 -0.51 16.44 -7.86
C GLY A 151 -2.01 16.36 -7.58
N THR A 152 -2.63 15.29 -8.04
CA THR A 152 -4.04 14.98 -7.80
C THR A 152 -4.17 13.77 -6.88
N GLY A 153 -5.26 13.72 -6.12
CA GLY A 153 -5.65 12.58 -5.31
C GLY A 153 -7.16 12.45 -5.30
N GLN A 154 -7.64 11.22 -5.43
CA GLN A 154 -9.06 10.92 -5.45
C GLN A 154 -9.42 9.91 -4.35
N ALA A 155 -10.64 10.00 -3.84
CA ALA A 155 -11.20 9.05 -2.89
C ALA A 155 -12.71 8.90 -3.11
N HIS A 156 -13.20 7.67 -2.97
CA HIS A 156 -14.61 7.32 -3.17
C HIS A 156 -15.26 6.78 -1.89
N ALA A 157 -16.57 6.99 -1.76
CA ALA A 157 -17.38 6.47 -0.67
C ALA A 157 -17.85 5.04 -0.98
N GLU A 158 -16.98 4.06 -0.75
CA GLU A 158 -17.32 2.64 -0.97
C GLU A 158 -17.82 1.98 0.33
N GLN A 159 -18.89 1.19 0.25
CA GLN A 159 -19.26 0.26 1.32
C GLN A 159 -18.44 -1.03 1.15
N GLY A 160 -17.71 -1.45 2.19
CA GLY A 160 -16.83 -2.64 2.16
C GLY A 160 -17.52 -4.00 1.93
N ILE A 161 -18.79 -4.01 1.52
CA ILE A 161 -19.59 -5.17 1.14
C ILE A 161 -20.65 -4.74 0.12
N GLU A 162 -20.26 -4.29 -1.07
CA GLU A 162 -21.25 -4.18 -2.13
C GLU A 162 -21.79 -5.58 -2.47
N LYS A 163 -23.12 -5.64 -2.55
CA LYS A 163 -23.91 -6.80 -2.93
C LYS A 163 -23.31 -7.48 -4.16
N ALA A 164 -23.36 -8.81 -4.21
CA ALA A 164 -22.70 -9.68 -5.21
C ALA A 164 -23.18 -9.52 -6.68
N ASP A 165 -23.79 -8.38 -7.05
CA ASP A 165 -24.49 -8.22 -8.31
C ASP A 165 -23.65 -7.55 -9.42
N ASP A 166 -22.42 -7.07 -9.14
CA ASP A 166 -21.52 -6.49 -10.16
C ASP A 166 -20.06 -6.98 -10.07
N SER A 167 -19.83 -8.10 -9.40
CA SER A 167 -18.52 -8.76 -9.48
C SER A 167 -18.30 -9.18 -10.93
N PRO A 168 -17.23 -8.74 -11.62
CA PRO A 168 -16.91 -9.28 -12.93
C PRO A 168 -16.90 -10.79 -12.78
N THR A 169 -17.71 -11.52 -13.54
CA THR A 169 -17.68 -12.98 -13.54
C THR A 169 -16.27 -13.38 -13.95
N ILE A 170 -15.40 -13.59 -12.95
CA ILE A 170 -14.06 -14.09 -13.16
C ILE A 170 -14.31 -15.46 -13.80
N PRO A 171 -13.95 -15.65 -15.09
CA PRO A 171 -14.04 -16.99 -15.65
C PRO A 171 -13.23 -17.90 -14.74
N PRO A 172 -13.68 -19.14 -14.47
CA PRO A 172 -12.93 -20.05 -13.64
C PRO A 172 -11.49 -20.07 -14.14
N ILE A 173 -10.53 -19.82 -13.26
CA ILE A 173 -9.12 -19.93 -13.60
C ILE A 173 -8.90 -21.39 -13.96
N VAL A 174 -8.89 -21.68 -15.25
CA VAL A 174 -8.50 -22.99 -15.76
C VAL A 174 -6.99 -23.05 -15.66
N VAL A 175 -6.50 -23.45 -14.49
CA VAL A 175 -5.13 -23.91 -14.35
C VAL A 175 -5.04 -25.18 -15.20
N ASN A 176 -4.39 -25.09 -16.35
CA ASN A 176 -3.92 -26.26 -17.09
C ASN A 176 -2.54 -26.60 -16.50
N PRO A 177 -2.42 -27.55 -15.56
CA PRO A 177 -1.12 -27.99 -15.10
C PRO A 177 -0.44 -28.74 -16.25
N THR A 178 0.43 -28.05 -16.99
CA THR A 178 1.37 -28.72 -17.90
C THR A 178 2.39 -29.45 -17.03
N THR A 179 2.45 -30.77 -17.15
CA THR A 179 3.33 -31.64 -16.35
C THR A 179 4.79 -31.66 -16.83
N ASP A 180 5.10 -31.03 -17.97
CA ASP A 180 6.40 -31.14 -18.64
C ASP A 180 7.23 -29.84 -18.64
N GLY A 181 6.97 -28.92 -17.70
CA GLY A 181 7.73 -27.68 -17.54
C GLY A 181 8.57 -27.61 -16.26
N PRO A 182 9.63 -26.79 -16.20
CA PRO A 182 10.29 -26.45 -14.95
C PRO A 182 9.29 -25.67 -14.06
N GLY A 183 8.68 -26.36 -13.11
CA GLY A 183 7.54 -25.87 -12.31
C GLY A 183 6.38 -26.85 -12.20
N ALA A 184 6.45 -28.02 -12.88
CA ALA A 184 5.49 -29.10 -12.69
C ALA A 184 5.41 -29.50 -11.21
N PRO A 185 4.20 -29.79 -10.67
CA PRO A 185 4.06 -30.27 -9.31
C PRO A 185 4.82 -31.59 -9.17
N ILE A 186 5.95 -31.56 -8.47
CA ILE A 186 6.61 -32.77 -8.05
C ILE A 186 5.64 -33.52 -7.14
N THR A 187 5.47 -34.83 -7.40
CA THR A 187 4.71 -35.70 -6.50
C THR A 187 5.38 -35.64 -5.12
N THR A 188 4.80 -34.84 -4.23
CA THR A 188 5.17 -34.88 -2.82
C THR A 188 4.68 -36.23 -2.32
N ALA A 189 5.60 -37.03 -1.77
CA ALA A 189 5.28 -38.36 -1.27
C ALA A 189 4.08 -38.26 -0.33
N ARG A 190 2.94 -38.83 -0.74
CA ARG A 190 1.75 -38.94 0.10
C ARG A 190 2.13 -39.87 1.25
N PRO A 191 2.16 -39.41 2.52
CA PRO A 191 2.45 -40.29 3.64
C PRO A 191 1.38 -41.39 3.67
N PRO A 192 1.73 -42.65 4.01
CA PRO A 192 0.73 -43.70 4.11
C PRO A 192 -0.32 -43.29 5.15
N THR A 193 -1.58 -43.14 4.73
CA THR A 193 -2.70 -43.02 5.66
C THR A 193 -2.87 -44.36 6.34
N ILE A 194 -2.51 -44.43 7.62
CA ILE A 194 -2.85 -45.57 8.47
C ILE A 194 -4.33 -45.40 8.81
N ASP A 195 -5.16 -46.32 8.34
CA ASP A 195 -6.59 -46.36 8.64
C ASP A 195 -6.77 -46.97 10.03
N LEU A 196 -6.91 -46.12 11.06
CA LEU A 196 -7.20 -46.57 12.42
C LEU A 196 -8.72 -46.47 12.65
N PRO A 197 -9.38 -47.56 13.08
CA PRO A 197 -10.81 -47.52 13.35
C PRO A 197 -11.12 -46.58 14.53
N CYS A 198 -12.02 -45.62 14.31
CA CYS A 198 -12.55 -44.77 15.39
C CYS A 198 -13.47 -45.59 16.32
N PRO A 199 -13.38 -45.41 17.65
CA PRO A 199 -14.40 -45.92 18.55
C PRO A 199 -15.71 -45.14 18.35
N THR A 200 -16.85 -45.76 18.62
CA THR A 200 -18.14 -45.09 18.63
C THR A 200 -18.47 -44.63 20.05
N TRP A 201 -18.91 -43.38 20.22
CA TRP A 201 -19.40 -42.87 21.51
C TRP A 201 -20.49 -41.81 21.31
N THR A 202 -21.27 -41.56 22.37
CA THR A 202 -22.42 -40.65 22.36
C THR A 202 -22.01 -39.24 22.79
N VAL A 203 -22.62 -38.23 22.16
CA VAL A 203 -22.48 -36.81 22.55
C VAL A 203 -22.89 -36.63 24.01
N GLY A 204 -22.00 -36.06 24.83
CA GLY A 204 -22.23 -35.81 26.27
C GLY A 204 -21.54 -36.80 27.23
N SER A 205 -20.99 -37.90 26.72
CA SER A 205 -20.13 -38.83 27.48
C SER A 205 -18.66 -38.41 27.38
N PRO A 206 -17.79 -38.66 28.40
CA PRO A 206 -16.36 -38.42 28.26
C PRO A 206 -15.76 -39.21 27.09
N THR A 207 -14.85 -38.59 26.35
CA THR A 207 -14.13 -39.22 25.23
C THR A 207 -13.41 -40.50 25.71
N PRO A 208 -13.47 -41.60 24.96
CA PRO A 208 -12.83 -42.85 25.37
C PRO A 208 -11.30 -42.69 25.45
N THR A 209 -10.69 -43.38 26.42
CA THR A 209 -9.23 -43.41 26.57
C THR A 209 -8.56 -44.13 25.40
N TRP A 210 -7.59 -43.48 24.77
CA TRP A 210 -6.83 -44.03 23.65
C TRP A 210 -5.72 -44.96 24.13
N THR A 211 -5.74 -46.22 23.70
CA THR A 211 -4.80 -47.25 24.15
C THR A 211 -3.57 -47.42 23.26
N LEU A 212 -3.52 -46.73 22.11
CA LEU A 212 -2.45 -46.82 21.11
C LEU A 212 -1.39 -45.72 21.31
N SER A 213 -0.50 -45.92 22.27
CA SER A 213 0.69 -45.06 22.47
C SER A 213 1.76 -45.36 21.40
N PRO A 214 2.46 -44.35 20.84
CA PRO A 214 2.52 -42.94 21.22
C PRO A 214 1.59 -42.01 20.41
N PHE A 215 0.61 -42.55 19.69
CA PHE A 215 -0.21 -41.75 18.78
C PHE A 215 -1.32 -41.00 19.53
N PRO A 216 -1.52 -39.69 19.29
CA PRO A 216 -2.63 -38.96 19.88
C PRO A 216 -3.97 -39.38 19.27
N PHE A 217 -5.06 -39.15 20.00
CA PHE A 217 -6.42 -39.40 19.51
C PHE A 217 -6.69 -38.53 18.26
N PRO A 218 -7.05 -39.12 17.11
CA PRO A 218 -7.22 -38.37 15.87
C PRO A 218 -8.45 -37.47 15.93
N ALA A 219 -8.28 -36.20 15.59
CA ALA A 219 -9.35 -35.19 15.58
C ALA A 219 -10.46 -35.49 14.55
N THR A 220 -10.25 -36.44 13.65
CA THR A 220 -11.23 -36.91 12.66
C THR A 220 -12.28 -37.84 13.26
N CYS A 221 -12.07 -38.41 14.45
CA CYS A 221 -13.09 -39.21 15.12
C CYS A 221 -14.09 -38.30 15.84
N SER A 222 -15.38 -38.43 15.53
CA SER A 222 -16.48 -37.62 16.08
C SER A 222 -17.53 -38.53 16.74
N PRO A 223 -18.23 -38.08 17.80
CA PRO A 223 -19.33 -38.85 18.40
C PRO A 223 -20.46 -39.10 17.40
N ASN A 224 -21.17 -40.20 17.59
CA ASN A 224 -22.39 -40.49 16.84
C ASN A 224 -23.58 -39.70 17.43
N VAL A 225 -24.32 -39.01 16.57
CA VAL A 225 -25.60 -38.39 16.93
C VAL A 225 -26.67 -39.46 16.77
N THR A 226 -27.15 -40.06 17.86
CA THR A 226 -28.35 -40.90 17.81
C THR A 226 -29.56 -39.98 17.69
N PRO A 227 -30.36 -40.02 16.61
CA PRO A 227 -31.62 -39.27 16.57
C PRO A 227 -32.58 -39.82 17.64
N PRO A 228 -33.38 -38.95 18.30
CA PRO A 228 -34.37 -39.41 19.27
C PRO A 228 -35.43 -40.29 18.58
N PRO A 229 -36.01 -41.28 19.28
CA PRO A 229 -37.05 -42.13 18.69
C PRO A 229 -38.32 -41.32 18.40
N ASP A 230 -38.84 -41.42 17.18
CA ASP A 230 -40.11 -40.84 16.77
C ASP A 230 -41.26 -41.48 17.57
N THR A 231 -41.82 -40.74 18.51
CA THR A 231 -43.05 -41.11 19.21
C THR A 231 -44.28 -40.66 18.42
N ASN A 232 -44.83 -41.50 17.54
CA ASN A 232 -46.29 -41.67 17.41
C ASN A 232 -46.74 -42.84 16.50
N SER A 233 -47.58 -43.72 17.07
CA SER A 233 -48.64 -44.55 16.43
C SER A 233 -48.34 -46.01 15.97
N SER A 234 -48.47 -46.95 16.93
CA SER A 234 -49.42 -48.11 16.95
C SER A 234 -49.38 -49.27 15.89
N PRO A 235 -49.82 -50.52 16.26
CA PRO A 235 -49.08 -51.79 16.10
C PRO A 235 -49.42 -52.66 14.85
N PRO A 236 -48.76 -53.83 14.64
CA PRO A 236 -48.60 -54.47 13.34
C PRO A 236 -49.76 -55.42 12.97
N PRO A 237 -49.94 -55.78 11.67
CA PRO A 237 -50.58 -57.02 11.32
C PRO A 237 -49.55 -58.15 11.16
N SER A 238 -49.87 -59.24 11.83
CA SER A 238 -49.20 -60.54 11.86
C SER A 238 -49.10 -61.20 10.48
N GLY A 239 -48.01 -61.95 10.25
CA GLY A 239 -47.86 -62.84 9.09
C GLY A 239 -46.47 -63.46 8.98
N ASP A 240 -46.22 -64.50 9.78
CA ASP A 240 -45.17 -65.53 9.58
C ASP A 240 -45.29 -66.24 8.21
N PRO A 241 -44.46 -67.24 7.85
CA PRO A 241 -42.98 -67.32 7.83
C PRO A 241 -42.51 -67.87 6.45
N SER A 242 -41.22 -67.82 6.10
CA SER A 242 -40.52 -68.84 5.29
C SER A 242 -39.06 -68.47 5.04
N GLY A 243 -38.21 -69.50 5.08
CA GLY A 243 -36.75 -69.43 5.20
C GLY A 243 -35.94 -69.13 3.93
N PRO A 244 -34.61 -69.39 3.99
CA PRO A 244 -33.55 -68.85 3.12
C PRO A 244 -33.26 -69.82 1.94
N PRO A 245 -32.10 -69.83 1.20
CA PRO A 245 -30.89 -68.98 1.18
C PRO A 245 -30.38 -68.64 -0.25
N SER A 246 -29.11 -68.20 -0.34
CA SER A 246 -28.20 -68.33 -1.51
C SER A 246 -28.34 -67.22 -2.56
N SER A 247 -27.31 -66.63 -3.16
CA SER A 247 -25.84 -66.76 -3.15
C SER A 247 -25.37 -65.76 -4.20
N SER A 248 -24.28 -65.03 -3.99
CA SER A 248 -23.52 -64.46 -5.11
C SER A 248 -22.04 -64.31 -4.76
N GLU A 249 -21.24 -65.09 -5.47
CA GLU A 249 -19.82 -64.88 -5.72
C GLU A 249 -19.59 -65.04 -7.24
N PRO A 250 -18.41 -64.69 -7.81
CA PRO A 250 -18.21 -63.76 -8.95
C PRO A 250 -17.63 -64.57 -10.15
N PRO A 251 -16.69 -64.14 -11.06
CA PRO A 251 -16.04 -62.84 -11.37
C PRO A 251 -15.79 -62.55 -12.90
N SER A 252 -15.05 -61.46 -13.15
CA SER A 252 -13.92 -61.34 -14.12
C SER A 252 -14.06 -60.55 -15.45
N SER A 253 -13.17 -59.54 -15.58
CA SER A 253 -12.24 -59.22 -16.69
C SER A 253 -12.73 -59.15 -18.15
N THR A 254 -12.41 -58.06 -18.88
CA THR A 254 -11.24 -57.97 -19.80
C THR A 254 -11.18 -56.63 -20.57
N LYS A 255 -9.93 -56.25 -20.89
CA LYS A 255 -9.25 -55.05 -21.45
C LYS A 255 -9.36 -54.96 -23.02
N PRO A 256 -8.55 -54.15 -23.77
CA PRO A 256 -8.69 -52.77 -24.31
C PRO A 256 -8.47 -52.72 -25.87
N PRO A 257 -7.76 -51.74 -26.52
CA PRO A 257 -7.77 -50.26 -26.54
C PRO A 257 -8.13 -49.68 -27.94
N GLY A 258 -8.12 -48.36 -28.11
CA GLY A 258 -7.66 -47.71 -29.37
C GLY A 258 -8.53 -46.59 -29.92
N GLY A 259 -7.94 -45.41 -30.13
CA GLY A 259 -8.53 -44.25 -30.80
C GLY A 259 -8.04 -42.93 -30.24
#